data_AF-G2R7U7-F1
#
_entry.id   AF-G2R7U7-F1
#
_cell.length_a   1.000
_cell.length_b   1.000
_cell.length_c   1.000
_cell.angle_alpha   90.00
_cell.angle_beta   90.00
_cell.angle_gamma   90.00
#
_symmetry.space_group_name_H-M   'P 1'
#
loop_
_entity.id
_entity.type
_entity.pdbx_description
1 polymer ?
#
loop_
_entity_poly.entity_id
_entity_poly.type
_entity_poly.pdbx_seq_one_letter_code
_entity_poly.pdbx_strand_id
1 'polypeptide(L)'
;MASIESAASPLISDSTSVGSTQDQHEPTTPFTTVQDLFEAIDRATGDLLVFTGVSPSDYLEIEHERKRRRRKIRFRRYDSSRRILFITIPTRLHEALHVNIYEAFRDQLVRSGKADSWDTIASTTFRAICGHPGGGGGVDEGEGDSTGGPDPERAGKDDWPTLVIEASVSGSLAGLRDDMKWWFSASNHQVQIVLLVKFERARRTITVEKWEEAEAPPSGPRPGATTTRNAAALRPVLRQTITIAQDPTTNPVSYNVTSGSLVLGFRLLFLRDPGPGEGDFVLSVQELEDYARRVWRKVYD
;
A
#
# COMPACT_ATOMS: atom_id res chain seq x y z
N MET A 1 64.49 33.00 24.35
CA MET A 1 63.01 33.04 24.45
C MET A 1 62.45 32.97 23.03
N ALA A 2 61.30 32.29 22.87
CA ALA A 2 60.65 31.84 21.63
C ALA A 2 61.23 30.54 21.03
N SER A 3 60.73 29.41 21.53
CA SER A 3 60.74 28.11 20.84
C SER A 3 59.48 28.01 19.97
N ILE A 4 59.65 27.50 18.75
CA ILE A 4 58.60 27.24 17.76
C ILE A 4 58.11 25.81 17.97
N GLU A 5 56.85 25.63 18.37
CA GLU A 5 56.18 24.32 18.34
C GLU A 5 55.12 24.29 17.25
N SER A 6 55.36 23.37 16.31
CA SER A 6 54.47 22.96 15.23
C SER A 6 53.42 22.01 15.79
N ALA A 7 52.14 22.38 15.72
CA ALA A 7 51.03 21.51 16.09
C ALA A 7 50.43 20.88 14.82
N ALA A 8 50.64 19.57 14.68
CA ALA A 8 50.04 18.73 13.67
C ALA A 8 48.53 18.54 13.91
N SER A 9 47.73 18.69 12.85
CA SER A 9 46.30 18.37 12.84
C SER A 9 46.08 16.85 12.78
N PRO A 10 45.14 16.28 13.56
CA PRO A 10 44.69 14.92 13.33
C PRO A 10 43.51 14.91 12.35
N LEU A 11 43.70 14.17 11.26
CA LEU A 11 42.65 13.70 10.35
C LEU A 11 41.69 12.81 11.14
N ILE A 12 40.42 13.21 11.25
CA ILE A 12 39.33 12.31 11.63
C ILE A 12 38.61 11.91 10.34
N SER A 13 38.90 10.67 9.93
CA SER A 13 38.13 9.92 8.95
C SER A 13 36.83 9.43 9.60
N ASP A 14 35.69 9.98 9.19
CA ASP A 14 34.40 9.33 9.42
C ASP A 14 33.79 8.94 8.08
N SER A 15 34.12 7.72 7.64
CA SER A 15 33.34 7.00 6.64
C SER A 15 32.20 6.27 7.34
N THR A 16 31.14 6.99 7.70
CA THR A 16 29.87 6.34 8.03
C THR A 16 29.11 6.11 6.73
N SER A 17 29.42 4.96 6.13
CA SER A 17 28.56 4.27 5.17
C SER A 17 27.17 4.13 5.80
N VAL A 18 26.25 5.01 5.40
CA VAL A 18 24.82 4.81 5.57
C VAL A 18 24.47 3.62 4.71
N GLY A 19 24.39 2.45 5.33
CA GLY A 19 23.96 1.22 4.70
C GLY A 19 22.60 1.45 4.05
N SER A 20 22.58 1.44 2.72
CA SER A 20 21.39 1.32 1.91
C SER A 20 20.57 0.14 2.42
N THR A 21 19.35 0.38 2.88
CA THR A 21 18.33 -0.65 3.05
C THR A 21 18.15 -1.33 1.70
N GLN A 22 18.81 -2.47 1.53
CA GLN A 22 18.70 -3.29 0.34
C GLN A 22 17.23 -3.64 0.13
N ASP A 23 16.80 -3.50 -1.13
CA ASP A 23 15.56 -4.06 -1.67
C ASP A 23 15.55 -5.58 -1.43
N GLN A 24 15.12 -6.01 -0.25
CA GLN A 24 14.88 -7.43 0.01
C GLN A 24 13.57 -7.80 -0.68
N HIS A 25 13.70 -8.58 -1.75
CA HIS A 25 12.57 -9.18 -2.43
C HIS A 25 11.84 -10.13 -1.49
N GLU A 26 10.53 -10.22 -1.63
CA GLU A 26 9.70 -11.05 -0.75
C GLU A 26 10.06 -12.53 -0.90
N PRO A 27 10.19 -13.29 0.19
CA PRO A 27 10.43 -14.73 0.11
C PRO A 27 9.30 -15.40 -0.68
N THR A 28 9.66 -16.13 -1.74
CA THR A 28 8.71 -16.83 -2.60
C THR A 28 8.73 -18.33 -2.37
N THR A 29 7.57 -18.97 -2.44
CA THR A 29 7.39 -20.42 -2.35
C THR A 29 6.93 -20.97 -3.71
N PRO A 30 7.60 -21.98 -4.29
CA PRO A 30 7.07 -22.66 -5.47
C PRO A 30 5.72 -23.32 -5.17
N PHE A 31 4.74 -23.10 -6.04
CA PHE A 31 3.47 -23.82 -5.99
C PHE A 31 3.66 -25.27 -6.44
N THR A 32 3.10 -26.21 -5.68
CA THR A 32 3.14 -27.65 -5.97
C THR A 32 1.72 -28.19 -6.12
N THR A 33 0.91 -28.06 -5.07
CA THR A 33 -0.49 -28.50 -5.06
C THR A 33 -1.35 -27.51 -4.28
N VAL A 34 -2.66 -27.51 -4.55
CA VAL A 34 -3.63 -26.74 -3.77
C VAL A 34 -3.56 -27.12 -2.28
N GLN A 35 -3.37 -28.41 -1.98
CA GLN A 35 -3.26 -28.89 -0.60
C GLN A 35 -2.05 -28.29 0.11
N ASP A 36 -0.86 -28.34 -0.50
CA ASP A 36 0.37 -27.80 0.09
C ASP A 36 0.26 -26.29 0.33
N LEU A 37 -0.38 -25.56 -0.59
CA LEU A 37 -0.64 -24.13 -0.43
C LEU A 37 -1.50 -23.85 0.81
N PHE A 38 -2.56 -24.61 1.04
CA PHE A 38 -3.39 -24.43 2.23
C PHE A 38 -2.68 -24.87 3.53
N GLU A 39 -1.82 -25.88 3.47
CA GLU A 39 -0.98 -26.26 4.61
C GLU A 39 0.03 -25.16 4.96
N ALA A 40 0.61 -24.50 3.95
CA ALA A 40 1.48 -23.35 4.15
C ALA A 40 0.73 -22.16 4.77
N ILE A 41 -0.51 -21.91 4.32
CA ILE A 41 -1.41 -20.91 4.93
C ILE A 41 -1.65 -21.21 6.41
N ASP A 42 -1.92 -22.47 6.75
CA ASP A 42 -2.22 -22.86 8.14
C ASP A 42 -1.00 -22.77 9.07
N ARG A 43 0.22 -22.87 8.50
CA ARG A 43 1.49 -22.75 9.23
C ARG A 43 2.08 -21.34 9.22
N ALA A 44 1.48 -20.41 8.48
CA ALA A 44 2.02 -19.06 8.33
C ALA A 44 2.07 -18.32 9.66
N THR A 45 3.25 -17.79 10.00
CA THR A 45 3.45 -16.93 11.18
C THR A 45 3.43 -15.45 10.84
N GLY A 46 3.52 -15.12 9.55
CA GLY A 46 3.45 -13.76 9.01
C GLY A 46 2.08 -13.45 8.40
N ASP A 47 1.96 -12.25 7.85
CA ASP A 47 0.73 -11.78 7.19
C ASP A 47 0.75 -11.87 5.67
N LEU A 48 1.82 -12.41 5.08
CA LEU A 48 1.99 -12.53 3.63
C LEU A 48 2.63 -13.87 3.26
N LEU A 49 2.07 -14.51 2.23
CA LEU A 49 2.68 -15.61 1.49
C LEU A 49 2.70 -15.28 0.00
N VAL A 50 3.80 -15.61 -0.68
CA VAL A 50 3.95 -15.40 -2.12
C VAL A 50 4.23 -16.75 -2.78
N PHE A 51 3.36 -17.16 -3.71
CA PHE A 51 3.49 -18.40 -4.46
C PHE A 51 3.86 -18.14 -5.91
N THR A 52 4.89 -18.81 -6.42
CA THR A 52 5.31 -18.73 -7.83
C THR A 52 4.94 -19.98 -8.59
N GLY A 53 4.68 -19.88 -9.89
CA GLY A 53 4.34 -21.02 -10.74
C GLY A 53 2.85 -21.39 -10.71
N VAL A 54 1.99 -20.53 -10.18
CA VAL A 54 0.53 -20.73 -10.14
C VAL A 54 -0.07 -20.40 -11.50
N SER A 55 -0.41 -21.41 -12.29
CA SER A 55 -1.06 -21.20 -13.59
C SER A 55 -2.49 -20.66 -13.42
N PRO A 56 -3.11 -20.08 -14.47
CA PRO A 56 -4.49 -19.62 -14.39
C PRO A 56 -5.48 -20.73 -14.01
N SER A 57 -5.23 -21.97 -14.46
CA SER A 57 -6.04 -23.13 -14.08
C SER A 57 -5.86 -23.48 -12.59
N ASP A 58 -4.63 -23.44 -12.09
CA ASP A 58 -4.36 -23.66 -10.66
C ASP A 58 -5.04 -22.58 -9.81
N TYR A 59 -4.96 -21.31 -10.24
CA TYR A 59 -5.59 -20.20 -9.54
C TYR A 59 -7.10 -20.38 -9.38
N LEU A 60 -7.80 -20.83 -10.43
CA LEU A 60 -9.23 -21.14 -10.37
C LEU A 60 -9.54 -22.28 -9.39
N GLU A 61 -8.68 -23.30 -9.33
CA GLU A 61 -8.81 -24.40 -8.37
C GLU A 61 -8.61 -23.91 -6.93
N ILE A 62 -7.59 -23.07 -6.71
CA ILE A 62 -7.31 -22.45 -5.40
C ILE A 62 -8.48 -21.56 -4.97
N GLU A 63 -9.09 -20.79 -5.88
CA GLU A 63 -10.26 -19.95 -5.59
C GLU A 63 -11.47 -20.80 -5.20
N HIS A 64 -11.74 -21.88 -5.94
CA HIS A 64 -12.80 -22.82 -5.61
C HIS A 64 -12.58 -23.43 -4.22
N GLU A 65 -11.35 -23.85 -3.92
CA GLU A 65 -11.00 -24.45 -2.65
C GLU A 65 -11.08 -23.45 -1.49
N ARG A 66 -10.65 -22.19 -1.68
CA ARG A 66 -10.82 -21.10 -0.70
C ARG A 66 -12.29 -20.93 -0.31
N LYS A 67 -13.19 -20.89 -1.30
CA LYS A 67 -14.65 -20.79 -1.10
C LYS A 67 -15.18 -22.02 -0.36
N ARG A 68 -14.76 -23.23 -0.78
CA ARG A 68 -15.17 -24.49 -0.15
C ARG A 68 -14.77 -24.59 1.32
N ARG A 69 -13.53 -24.18 1.65
CA ARG A 69 -13.00 -24.20 3.03
C ARG A 69 -13.52 -23.06 3.91
N ARG A 70 -14.18 -22.03 3.33
CA ARG A 70 -14.64 -20.82 4.04
C ARG A 70 -13.54 -20.15 4.87
N ARG A 71 -12.30 -20.18 4.37
CA ARG A 71 -11.14 -19.59 5.06
C ARG A 71 -11.10 -18.08 4.83
N LYS A 72 -10.74 -17.36 5.89
CA LYS A 72 -10.53 -15.92 5.87
C LYS A 72 -9.10 -15.62 5.40
N ILE A 73 -8.78 -15.93 4.16
CA ILE A 73 -7.54 -15.44 3.50
C ILE A 73 -7.96 -14.44 2.43
N ARG A 74 -7.06 -13.51 2.05
CA ARG A 74 -7.30 -12.58 0.92
C ARG A 74 -6.31 -12.86 -0.21
N PHE A 75 -6.82 -12.88 -1.43
CA PHE A 75 -5.96 -12.94 -2.62
C PHE A 75 -5.57 -11.51 -2.96
N ARG A 76 -4.55 -11.01 -2.26
CA ARG A 76 -4.04 -9.64 -2.40
C ARG A 76 -3.83 -9.30 -3.86
N ARG A 77 -3.10 -10.17 -4.58
CA ARG A 77 -2.84 -10.01 -6.00
C ARG A 77 -2.54 -11.33 -6.68
N TYR A 78 -3.07 -11.50 -7.89
CA TYR A 78 -2.66 -12.54 -8.82
C TYR A 78 -2.14 -11.89 -10.11
N ASP A 79 -0.87 -12.16 -10.43
CA ASP A 79 -0.25 -11.80 -11.70
C ASP A 79 -0.26 -13.05 -12.59
N SER A 80 -1.21 -13.09 -13.51
CA SER A 80 -1.42 -14.24 -14.39
C SER A 80 -0.27 -14.43 -15.39
N SER A 81 0.37 -13.33 -15.79
CA SER A 81 1.48 -13.34 -16.74
C SER A 81 2.75 -13.93 -16.13
N ARG A 82 3.04 -13.58 -14.87
CA ARG A 82 4.20 -14.08 -14.12
C ARG A 82 3.89 -15.34 -13.33
N ARG A 83 2.60 -15.73 -13.25
CA ARG A 83 2.11 -16.87 -12.47
C ARG A 83 2.46 -16.75 -10.99
N ILE A 84 2.22 -15.56 -10.42
CA ILE A 84 2.53 -15.26 -9.02
C ILE A 84 1.24 -14.92 -8.27
N LEU A 85 1.01 -15.59 -7.14
CA LEU A 85 -0.12 -15.36 -6.24
C LEU A 85 0.39 -14.83 -4.90
N PHE A 86 -0.08 -13.64 -4.52
CA PHE A 86 0.15 -13.00 -3.23
C PHE A 86 -1.09 -13.23 -2.35
N ILE A 87 -0.88 -13.83 -1.18
CA ILE A 87 -1.95 -14.15 -0.21
C ILE A 87 -1.70 -13.39 1.08
N THR A 88 -2.65 -12.55 1.48
CA THR A 88 -2.66 -11.94 2.81
C THR A 88 -3.25 -12.92 3.81
N ILE A 89 -2.54 -13.13 4.92
CA ILE A 89 -2.99 -13.87 6.10
C ILE A 89 -3.44 -12.85 7.15
N PRO A 90 -4.75 -12.74 7.44
CA PRO A 90 -5.23 -11.72 8.36
C PRO A 90 -4.85 -12.08 9.80
N THR A 91 -3.79 -11.44 10.29
CA THR A 91 -3.41 -11.45 11.70
C THR A 91 -4.06 -10.26 12.41
N ARG A 92 -4.21 -10.32 13.73
CA ARG A 92 -4.74 -9.18 14.51
C ARG A 92 -3.94 -7.90 14.29
N LEU A 93 -2.62 -8.03 14.17
CA LEU A 93 -1.73 -6.90 13.91
C LEU A 93 -1.92 -6.34 12.49
N HIS A 94 -2.01 -7.22 11.48
CA HIS A 94 -2.28 -6.82 10.10
C HIS A 94 -3.62 -6.09 9.98
N GLU A 95 -4.70 -6.66 10.51
CA GLU A 95 -6.03 -6.03 10.47
C GLU A 95 -6.00 -4.65 11.14
N ALA A 96 -5.39 -4.56 12.33
CA ALA A 96 -5.28 -3.29 13.03
C ALA A 96 -4.49 -2.23 12.24
N LEU A 97 -3.55 -2.65 11.39
CA LEU A 97 -2.68 -1.76 10.63
C LEU A 97 -3.45 -0.97 9.58
N HIS A 98 -4.32 -1.61 8.81
CA HIS A 98 -5.14 -0.95 7.78
C HIS A 98 -6.50 -0.48 8.30
N VAL A 99 -7.18 -1.26 9.16
CA VAL A 99 -8.54 -0.92 9.63
C VAL A 99 -8.52 0.36 10.45
N ASN A 100 -7.59 0.51 11.41
CA ASN A 100 -7.63 1.67 12.31
C ASN A 100 -7.36 3.00 11.57
N ILE A 101 -6.53 3.00 10.52
CA ILE A 101 -6.29 4.22 9.72
C ILE A 101 -7.47 4.50 8.77
N TYR A 102 -8.10 3.45 8.23
CA TYR A 102 -9.33 3.60 7.45
C TYR A 102 -10.50 4.13 8.31
N GLU A 103 -10.65 3.62 9.54
CA GLU A 103 -11.64 4.08 10.51
C GLU A 103 -11.42 5.54 10.90
N ALA A 104 -10.17 5.98 11.09
CA ALA A 104 -9.88 7.38 11.36
C ALA A 104 -10.34 8.30 10.21
N PHE A 105 -10.18 7.87 8.96
CA PHE A 105 -10.75 8.56 7.80
C PHE A 105 -12.29 8.51 7.78
N ARG A 106 -12.90 7.34 8.04
CA ARG A 106 -14.36 7.18 8.11
C ARG A 106 -15.00 8.05 9.20
N ASP A 107 -14.35 8.19 10.35
CA ASP A 107 -14.82 9.06 11.42
C ASP A 107 -14.86 10.52 10.96
N GLN A 108 -13.90 10.97 10.14
CA GLN A 108 -13.94 12.32 9.58
C GLN A 108 -15.08 12.48 8.57
N LEU A 109 -15.32 11.48 7.72
CA LEU A 109 -16.49 11.47 6.83
C LEU A 109 -17.80 11.63 7.62
N VAL A 110 -17.93 10.93 8.77
CA VAL A 110 -19.09 11.07 9.64
C VAL A 110 -19.18 12.49 10.23
N ARG A 111 -18.09 13.01 10.80
CA ARG A 111 -18.05 14.35 11.40
C ARG A 111 -18.32 15.46 10.38
N SER A 112 -17.97 15.27 9.12
CA SER A 112 -18.21 16.21 8.03
C SER A 112 -19.53 16.00 7.30
N GLY A 113 -20.40 15.09 7.74
CA GLY A 113 -21.69 14.81 7.10
C GLY A 113 -21.56 14.20 5.69
N LYS A 114 -20.50 13.43 5.44
CA LYS A 114 -20.18 12.77 4.15
C LYS A 114 -20.24 11.26 4.19
N ALA A 115 -20.68 10.68 5.31
CA ALA A 115 -20.79 9.23 5.47
C ALA A 115 -21.66 8.58 4.36
N ASP A 116 -22.76 9.24 3.99
CA ASP A 116 -23.71 8.76 2.97
C ASP A 116 -23.27 9.06 1.52
N SER A 117 -22.17 9.79 1.34
CA SER A 117 -21.57 10.07 0.02
C SER A 117 -20.33 9.21 -0.23
N TRP A 118 -20.10 8.20 0.60
CA TRP A 118 -18.92 7.34 0.52
C TRP A 118 -19.27 5.90 0.76
N ASP A 119 -19.02 5.06 -0.24
CA ASP A 119 -19.17 3.61 -0.14
C ASP A 119 -17.88 2.95 0.35
N THR A 120 -18.03 2.05 1.32
CA THR A 120 -16.92 1.23 1.82
C THR A 120 -16.92 -0.10 1.06
N ILE A 121 -16.02 -0.19 0.10
CA ILE A 121 -15.89 -1.33 -0.80
C ILE A 121 -15.06 -2.48 -0.17
N ALA A 122 -14.24 -2.15 0.85
CA ALA A 122 -13.47 -3.10 1.65
C ALA A 122 -12.59 -4.02 0.79
N SER A 123 -12.63 -5.34 0.99
CA SER A 123 -11.77 -6.33 0.32
C SER A 123 -12.43 -6.95 -0.91
N THR A 124 -13.09 -6.13 -1.73
CA THR A 124 -13.71 -6.59 -2.99
C THR A 124 -12.62 -7.00 -3.99
N THR A 125 -12.85 -8.09 -4.73
CA THR A 125 -11.95 -8.57 -5.78
C THR A 125 -12.13 -7.75 -7.06
N PHE A 126 -11.08 -7.07 -7.50
CA PHE A 126 -11.02 -6.35 -8.77
C PHE A 126 -10.28 -7.17 -9.81
N ARG A 127 -10.70 -7.05 -11.07
CA ARG A 127 -10.18 -7.85 -12.19
C ARG A 127 -9.72 -6.92 -13.30
N ALA A 128 -8.51 -7.13 -13.80
CA ALA A 128 -7.97 -6.43 -14.95
C ALA A 128 -7.62 -7.44 -16.05
N ILE A 129 -8.17 -7.22 -17.24
CA ILE A 129 -7.84 -8.05 -18.41
C ILE A 129 -6.45 -7.63 -18.88
N CYS A 130 -5.49 -8.55 -18.86
CA CYS A 130 -4.12 -8.32 -19.30
C CYS A 130 -3.88 -9.00 -20.66
N GLY A 131 -3.48 -8.22 -21.66
CA GLY A 131 -3.14 -8.70 -23.01
C GLY A 131 -3.55 -7.74 -24.13
N HIS A 132 -2.86 -7.79 -25.26
CA HIS A 132 -3.26 -7.09 -26.48
C HIS A 132 -4.50 -7.74 -27.13
N PRO A 133 -5.31 -7.01 -27.89
CA PRO A 133 -6.35 -7.62 -28.72
C PRO A 133 -5.73 -8.67 -29.65
N GLY A 134 -6.04 -9.95 -29.45
CA GLY A 134 -5.60 -11.07 -30.30
C GLY A 134 -4.51 -11.98 -29.72
N GLY A 135 -3.94 -11.68 -28.54
CA GLY A 135 -3.17 -12.63 -27.76
C GLY A 135 -4.04 -13.18 -26.63
N GLY A 136 -4.02 -14.48 -26.35
CA GLY A 136 -4.79 -15.08 -25.26
C GLY A 136 -4.51 -14.38 -23.93
N GLY A 137 -5.39 -13.45 -23.55
CA GLY A 137 -5.21 -12.58 -22.40
C GLY A 137 -5.40 -13.34 -21.09
N GLY A 138 -4.55 -13.04 -20.11
CA GLY A 138 -4.78 -13.45 -18.73
C GLY A 138 -5.78 -12.51 -18.04
N VAL A 139 -6.17 -12.87 -16.83
CA VAL A 139 -6.91 -11.97 -15.94
C VAL A 139 -6.06 -11.82 -14.69
N ASP A 140 -5.60 -10.61 -14.44
CA ASP A 140 -4.99 -10.26 -13.17
C ASP A 140 -6.09 -9.88 -12.19
N GLU A 141 -5.86 -10.18 -10.91
CA GLU A 141 -6.84 -9.94 -9.85
C GLU A 141 -6.19 -9.31 -8.63
N GLY A 142 -6.95 -8.57 -7.84
CA GLY A 142 -6.46 -8.05 -6.57
C GLY A 142 -7.59 -7.69 -5.59
N GLU A 143 -7.28 -7.80 -4.31
CA GLU A 143 -8.14 -7.47 -3.18
C GLU A 143 -7.38 -6.51 -2.27
N GLY A 144 -7.82 -5.26 -2.18
CA GLY A 144 -7.21 -4.28 -1.27
C GLY A 144 -7.56 -4.59 0.18
N ASP A 145 -6.70 -4.22 1.13
CA ASP A 145 -6.98 -4.46 2.56
C ASP A 145 -8.11 -3.55 3.06
N SER A 146 -8.16 -2.30 2.59
CA SER A 146 -9.33 -1.41 2.76
C SER A 146 -9.49 -0.48 1.58
N THR A 147 -10.69 -0.43 1.02
CA THR A 147 -10.98 0.39 -0.15
C THR A 147 -12.31 1.12 -0.01
N GLY A 148 -12.46 2.22 -0.74
CA GLY A 148 -13.71 2.95 -0.83
C GLY A 148 -13.70 4.01 -1.93
N GLY A 149 -14.88 4.55 -2.21
CA GLY A 149 -15.07 5.56 -3.23
C GLY A 149 -16.34 6.39 -3.00
N PRO A 150 -16.50 7.48 -3.76
CA PRO A 150 -17.65 8.35 -3.64
C PRO A 150 -18.91 7.70 -4.23
N ASP A 151 -20.03 7.88 -3.54
CA ASP A 151 -21.36 7.50 -4.01
C ASP A 151 -22.08 8.78 -4.50
N PRO A 152 -22.61 8.81 -5.75
CA PRO A 152 -22.84 7.67 -6.65
C PRO A 152 -21.74 7.40 -7.70
N GLU A 153 -20.70 8.21 -7.77
CA GLU A 153 -19.74 8.16 -8.89
C GLU A 153 -18.98 6.83 -9.00
N ARG A 154 -18.88 6.05 -7.90
CA ARG A 154 -18.24 4.73 -7.82
C ARG A 154 -19.13 3.65 -7.17
N ALA A 155 -20.45 3.78 -7.27
CA ALA A 155 -21.40 2.81 -6.69
C ALA A 155 -21.65 1.58 -7.58
N GLY A 156 -21.10 1.53 -8.80
CA GLY A 156 -21.27 0.41 -9.72
C GLY A 156 -20.45 -0.82 -9.32
N LYS A 157 -20.96 -2.01 -9.66
CA LYS A 157 -20.32 -3.30 -9.31
C LYS A 157 -18.90 -3.48 -9.87
N ASP A 158 -18.58 -2.78 -10.95
CA ASP A 158 -17.29 -2.87 -11.67
C ASP A 158 -16.47 -1.57 -11.50
N ASP A 159 -16.98 -0.61 -10.71
CA ASP A 159 -16.31 0.66 -10.49
C ASP A 159 -15.15 0.48 -9.52
N TRP A 160 -13.98 1.01 -9.89
CA TRP A 160 -12.80 0.97 -9.04
C TRP A 160 -12.88 2.03 -7.95
N PRO A 161 -12.33 1.76 -6.75
CA PRO A 161 -12.31 2.71 -5.65
C PRO A 161 -11.44 3.93 -6.00
N THR A 162 -11.63 5.04 -5.30
CA THR A 162 -10.71 6.18 -5.38
C THR A 162 -9.62 6.12 -4.32
N LEU A 163 -9.87 5.45 -3.19
CA LEU A 163 -8.92 5.20 -2.11
C LEU A 163 -8.66 3.71 -1.95
N VAL A 164 -7.38 3.33 -1.95
CA VAL A 164 -6.91 1.98 -1.60
C VAL A 164 -5.89 2.07 -0.47
N ILE A 165 -6.01 1.17 0.51
CA ILE A 165 -5.03 0.98 1.58
C ILE A 165 -4.50 -0.45 1.46
N GLU A 166 -3.17 -0.56 1.39
CA GLU A 166 -2.43 -1.82 1.42
C GLU A 166 -1.52 -1.83 2.64
N ALA A 167 -1.60 -2.89 3.44
CA ALA A 167 -0.84 -3.01 4.68
C ALA A 167 0.08 -4.24 4.66
N SER A 168 1.21 -4.17 5.35
CA SER A 168 2.01 -5.37 5.58
C SER A 168 2.90 -5.30 6.82
N VAL A 169 3.04 -6.44 7.49
CA VAL A 169 3.92 -6.70 8.63
C VAL A 169 5.13 -7.51 8.18
N SER A 170 4.94 -8.54 7.36
CA SER A 170 5.97 -9.48 6.89
C SER A 170 6.46 -9.18 5.47
N GLY A 171 5.64 -8.55 4.63
CA GLY A 171 6.02 -8.10 3.29
C GLY A 171 6.93 -6.88 3.28
N SER A 172 7.51 -6.60 2.12
CA SER A 172 8.47 -5.50 1.96
C SER A 172 7.77 -4.20 1.55
N LEU A 173 8.38 -3.05 1.85
CA LEU A 173 7.86 -1.77 1.32
C LEU A 173 7.97 -1.71 -0.21
N ALA A 174 8.96 -2.39 -0.80
CA ALA A 174 9.09 -2.51 -2.24
C ALA A 174 7.93 -3.30 -2.87
N GLY A 175 7.51 -4.41 -2.25
CA GLY A 175 6.35 -5.20 -2.65
C GLY A 175 5.06 -4.39 -2.58
N LEU A 176 4.84 -3.67 -1.48
CA LEU A 176 3.71 -2.73 -1.35
C LEU A 176 3.71 -1.66 -2.46
N ARG A 177 4.87 -1.14 -2.86
CA ARG A 177 4.98 -0.18 -3.97
C ARG A 177 4.69 -0.83 -5.32
N ASP A 178 4.95 -2.11 -5.49
CA ASP A 178 4.54 -2.85 -6.69
C ASP A 178 3.02 -3.06 -6.72
N ASP A 179 2.39 -3.35 -5.57
CA ASP A 179 0.93 -3.40 -5.44
C ASP A 179 0.29 -2.05 -5.79
N MET A 180 0.87 -0.94 -5.30
CA MET A 180 0.43 0.42 -5.67
C MET A 180 0.47 0.67 -7.20
N LYS A 181 1.56 0.28 -7.88
CA LYS A 181 1.65 0.44 -9.35
C LYS A 181 0.56 -0.38 -10.04
N TRP A 182 0.29 -1.58 -9.53
CA TRP A 182 -0.78 -2.42 -10.05
C TRP A 182 -2.14 -1.74 -9.89
N TRP A 183 -2.50 -1.22 -8.71
CA TRP A 183 -3.77 -0.52 -8.49
C TRP A 183 -4.01 0.64 -9.46
N PHE A 184 -3.01 1.50 -9.68
CA PHE A 184 -3.14 2.60 -10.64
C PHE A 184 -3.30 2.11 -12.08
N SER A 185 -2.43 1.20 -12.52
CA SER A 185 -2.44 0.73 -13.91
C SER A 185 -3.63 -0.18 -14.24
N ALA A 186 -3.94 -1.15 -13.37
CA ALA A 186 -5.03 -2.11 -13.52
C ALA A 186 -6.41 -1.44 -13.51
N SER A 187 -6.57 -0.36 -12.73
CA SER A 187 -7.82 0.40 -12.68
C SER A 187 -8.02 1.34 -13.88
N ASN A 188 -7.07 1.38 -14.82
CA ASN A 188 -7.02 2.40 -15.86
C ASN A 188 -7.05 3.81 -15.25
N HIS A 189 -6.22 4.04 -14.24
CA HIS A 189 -6.04 5.32 -13.54
C HIS A 189 -7.30 5.83 -12.82
N GLN A 190 -8.22 4.93 -12.45
CA GLN A 190 -9.43 5.27 -11.71
C GLN A 190 -9.19 5.37 -10.20
N VAL A 191 -8.25 4.59 -9.66
CA VAL A 191 -7.73 4.78 -8.31
C VAL A 191 -6.97 6.11 -8.24
N GLN A 192 -7.24 6.94 -7.23
CA GLN A 192 -6.67 8.29 -7.12
C GLN A 192 -5.63 8.39 -6.00
N ILE A 193 -5.83 7.67 -4.89
CA ILE A 193 -4.92 7.64 -3.74
C ILE A 193 -4.67 6.19 -3.34
N VAL A 194 -3.39 5.84 -3.20
CA VAL A 194 -2.97 4.59 -2.55
C VAL A 194 -2.18 4.92 -1.29
N LEU A 195 -2.61 4.38 -0.14
CA LEU A 195 -1.88 4.41 1.11
C LEU A 195 -1.18 3.07 1.33
N LEU A 196 0.14 3.10 1.46
CA LEU A 196 0.93 1.93 1.84
C LEU A 196 1.29 2.02 3.31
N VAL A 197 0.94 1.00 4.09
CA VAL A 197 1.14 0.98 5.54
C VAL A 197 2.04 -0.19 5.92
N LYS A 198 3.28 0.12 6.27
CA LYS A 198 4.30 -0.88 6.61
C LYS A 198 4.60 -0.85 8.11
N PHE A 199 4.44 -2.00 8.77
CA PHE A 199 4.90 -2.19 10.14
C PHE A 199 6.29 -2.82 10.17
N GLU A 200 7.21 -2.22 10.92
CA GLU A 200 8.59 -2.72 11.10
C GLU A 200 8.90 -2.91 12.59
N ARG A 201 8.79 -4.16 13.05
CA ARG A 201 9.00 -4.53 14.45
C ARG A 201 10.38 -4.15 14.97
N ALA A 202 11.43 -4.45 14.19
CA ALA A 202 12.82 -4.25 14.61
C ALA A 202 13.14 -2.76 14.81
N ARG A 203 12.57 -1.89 13.97
CA ARG A 203 12.74 -0.44 14.04
C ARG A 203 11.72 0.24 14.95
N ARG A 204 10.71 -0.49 15.39
CA ARG A 204 9.53 0.01 16.12
C ARG A 204 8.84 1.16 15.40
N THR A 205 8.67 1.01 14.09
CA THR A 205 8.06 2.03 13.23
C THR A 205 6.82 1.53 12.51
N ILE A 206 5.88 2.43 12.29
CA ILE A 206 4.86 2.33 11.25
C ILE A 206 5.18 3.38 10.20
N THR A 207 5.31 2.96 8.94
CA THR A 207 5.53 3.84 7.80
C THR A 207 4.24 3.92 6.99
N VAL A 208 3.76 5.12 6.72
CA VAL A 208 2.64 5.41 5.83
C VAL A 208 3.18 6.18 4.62
N GLU A 209 3.04 5.62 3.43
CA GLU A 209 3.30 6.34 2.18
C GLU A 209 1.99 6.69 1.50
N LYS A 210 1.82 7.97 1.14
CA LYS A 210 0.72 8.43 0.30
C LYS A 210 1.20 8.59 -1.14
N TRP A 211 0.59 7.82 -2.03
CA TRP A 211 0.84 7.85 -3.46
C TRP A 211 -0.37 8.39 -4.22
N GLU A 212 -0.08 9.21 -5.21
CA GLU A 212 -1.05 9.78 -6.16
C GLU A 212 -0.43 9.70 -7.56
N GLU A 213 -1.23 9.80 -8.62
CA GLU A 213 -0.68 9.96 -9.97
C GLU A 213 -0.49 11.43 -10.35
N ALA A 214 0.51 11.68 -11.18
CA ALA A 214 0.72 12.96 -11.83
C ALA A 214 1.15 12.74 -13.28
N GLU A 215 0.86 13.71 -14.13
CA GLU A 215 1.36 13.72 -15.51
C GLU A 215 2.89 13.69 -15.52
N ALA A 216 3.45 12.75 -16.29
CA ALA A 216 4.87 12.79 -16.58
C ALA A 216 5.20 14.06 -17.40
N PRO A 217 6.35 14.71 -17.13
CA PRO A 217 6.83 15.77 -17.99
C PRO A 217 6.84 15.31 -19.45
N PRO A 218 6.47 16.16 -20.42
CA PRO A 218 6.50 15.78 -21.81
C PRO A 218 7.91 15.29 -22.16
N SER A 219 7.97 14.07 -22.70
CA SER A 219 9.21 13.58 -23.31
C SER A 219 9.53 14.56 -24.44
N GLY A 220 10.68 15.26 -24.35
CA GLY A 220 11.11 16.16 -25.41
C GLY A 220 11.07 15.48 -26.79
N PRO A 221 10.95 16.25 -27.89
CA PRO A 221 10.76 15.68 -29.22
C PRO A 221 11.89 14.71 -29.56
N ARG A 222 11.55 13.43 -29.72
CA ARG A 222 12.45 12.44 -30.33
C ARG A 222 12.47 12.71 -31.84
N PRO A 223 13.64 12.97 -32.47
CA PRO A 223 13.72 13.16 -33.92
C PRO A 223 13.25 11.88 -34.63
N GLY A 224 12.23 11.99 -35.48
CA GLY A 224 11.75 10.88 -36.33
C GLY A 224 10.51 10.12 -35.83
N ALA A 225 9.88 10.52 -34.72
CA ALA A 225 8.63 9.89 -34.27
C ALA A 225 7.41 10.60 -34.90
N THR A 226 6.63 9.87 -35.70
CA THR A 226 5.30 10.29 -36.16
C THR A 226 4.43 10.57 -34.94
N THR A 227 3.85 11.77 -34.86
CA THR A 227 3.08 12.25 -33.70
C THR A 227 1.76 11.49 -33.55
N THR A 228 1.80 10.30 -32.95
CA THR A 228 0.65 9.79 -32.21
C THR A 228 0.49 10.67 -30.97
N ARG A 229 -0.76 11.09 -30.71
CA ARG A 229 -1.15 11.93 -29.58
C ARG A 229 -0.40 11.46 -28.33
N ASN A 230 0.59 12.23 -27.85
CA ASN A 230 1.23 11.99 -26.56
C ASN A 230 0.14 12.21 -25.50
N ALA A 231 -0.63 11.17 -25.17
CA ALA A 231 -1.37 11.15 -23.93
C ALA A 231 -0.32 11.32 -22.84
N ALA A 232 -0.49 12.32 -21.97
CA ALA A 232 0.41 12.50 -20.84
C ALA A 232 0.41 11.20 -20.04
N ALA A 233 1.54 10.50 -20.01
CA ALA A 233 1.64 9.24 -19.29
C ALA A 233 1.54 9.56 -17.80
N LEU A 234 0.48 9.08 -17.14
CA LEU A 234 0.37 9.18 -15.69
C LEU A 234 1.43 8.27 -15.05
N ARG A 235 2.03 8.77 -13.98
CA ARG A 235 2.99 8.00 -13.18
C ARG A 235 2.69 8.18 -11.70
N PRO A 236 2.89 7.14 -10.88
CA PRO A 236 2.82 7.28 -9.44
C PRO A 236 3.88 8.24 -8.91
N VAL A 237 3.48 9.12 -8.00
CA VAL A 237 4.32 10.07 -7.29
C VAL A 237 4.09 9.91 -5.80
N LEU A 238 5.18 9.68 -5.07
CA LEU A 238 5.18 9.71 -3.62
C LEU A 238 4.96 11.15 -3.16
N ARG A 239 3.82 11.41 -2.52
CA ARG A 239 3.46 12.76 -2.04
C ARG A 239 3.87 12.99 -0.60
N GLN A 240 3.82 11.94 0.21
CA GLN A 240 4.09 12.03 1.63
C GLN A 240 4.59 10.70 2.15
N THR A 241 5.60 10.75 3.02
CA THR A 241 6.02 9.62 3.87
C THR A 241 5.93 10.07 5.31
N ILE A 242 5.09 9.38 6.08
CA ILE A 242 4.96 9.55 7.52
C ILE A 242 5.58 8.33 8.18
N THR A 243 6.55 8.55 9.05
CA THR A 243 7.05 7.53 9.98
C THR A 243 6.54 7.85 11.37
N ILE A 244 5.90 6.87 12.00
CA ILE A 244 5.46 6.90 13.40
C ILE A 244 6.37 5.96 14.18
N ALA A 245 7.29 6.51 14.97
CA ALA A 245 8.23 5.74 15.77
C ALA A 245 7.74 5.63 17.22
N GLN A 246 7.67 4.41 17.75
CA GLN A 246 7.38 4.20 19.17
C GLN A 246 8.61 4.55 20.01
N ASP A 247 8.43 5.38 21.03
CA ASP A 247 9.42 5.62 22.07
C ASP A 247 9.02 4.89 23.37
N PRO A 248 9.60 3.71 23.65
CA PRO A 248 9.27 2.94 24.85
C PRO A 248 9.92 3.51 26.11
N THR A 249 10.72 4.57 26.03
CA THR A 249 11.42 5.16 27.19
C THR A 249 10.53 6.11 27.99
N THR A 250 9.39 6.54 27.43
CA THR A 250 8.43 7.41 28.10
C THR A 250 7.34 6.60 28.82
N ASN A 251 6.72 7.21 29.84
CA ASN A 251 5.56 6.65 30.54
C ASN A 251 4.43 7.68 30.65
N PRO A 252 3.30 7.54 29.92
CA PRO A 252 3.00 6.44 28.99
C PRO A 252 3.92 6.45 27.75
N VAL A 253 3.99 5.30 27.06
CA VAL A 253 4.71 5.15 25.78
C VAL A 253 4.20 6.20 24.78
N SER A 254 5.12 6.95 24.18
CA SER A 254 4.83 7.99 23.19
C SER A 254 5.10 7.49 21.77
N TYR A 255 4.55 8.23 20.81
CA TYR A 255 4.69 7.95 19.39
C TYR A 255 5.11 9.22 18.67
N ASN A 256 6.30 9.22 18.07
CA ASN A 256 6.83 10.38 17.38
C ASN A 256 6.43 10.30 15.91
N VAL A 257 5.60 11.24 15.45
CA VAL A 257 5.13 11.34 14.07
C VAL A 257 6.00 12.32 13.28
N THR A 258 6.52 11.87 12.14
CA THR A 258 7.27 12.70 11.18
C THR A 258 6.35 13.21 10.07
N SER A 259 6.74 14.30 9.41
CA SER A 259 6.03 14.86 8.23
C SER A 259 4.57 15.31 8.48
N GLY A 260 4.18 15.51 9.74
CA GLY A 260 2.92 16.12 10.14
C GLY A 260 1.68 15.23 9.93
N SER A 261 0.53 15.87 9.73
CA SER A 261 -0.76 15.23 9.49
C SER A 261 -0.82 14.52 8.13
N LEU A 262 -1.56 13.42 8.04
CA LEU A 262 -1.88 12.79 6.76
C LEU A 262 -3.04 13.54 6.10
N VAL A 263 -2.85 14.04 4.88
CA VAL A 263 -3.85 14.82 4.14
C VAL A 263 -4.33 14.04 2.92
N LEU A 264 -5.62 13.70 2.88
CA LEU A 264 -6.28 13.05 1.76
C LEU A 264 -7.13 14.08 1.02
N GLY A 265 -6.75 14.35 -0.23
CA GLY A 265 -7.33 15.42 -1.03
C GLY A 265 -8.80 15.17 -1.36
N PHE A 266 -9.68 16.13 -1.04
CA PHE A 266 -11.12 16.01 -1.27
C PHE A 266 -11.43 15.69 -2.74
N ARG A 267 -10.81 16.44 -3.65
CA ARG A 267 -11.03 16.30 -5.09
C ARG A 267 -10.66 14.91 -5.62
N LEU A 268 -9.61 14.31 -5.08
CA LEU A 268 -9.18 12.96 -5.46
C LEU A 268 -10.13 11.90 -4.91
N LEU A 269 -10.59 12.08 -3.68
CA LEU A 269 -11.54 11.18 -3.05
C LEU A 269 -12.92 11.23 -3.71
N PHE A 270 -13.45 12.43 -3.98
CA PHE A 270 -14.84 12.65 -4.42
C PHE A 270 -15.00 12.99 -5.90
N LEU A 271 -13.90 13.05 -6.66
CA LEU A 271 -13.91 13.31 -8.12
C LEU A 271 -14.57 14.63 -8.54
N ARG A 272 -14.66 15.59 -7.62
CA ARG A 272 -15.21 16.94 -7.85
C ARG A 272 -14.52 17.98 -6.96
N ASP A 273 -14.64 19.25 -7.32
CA ASP A 273 -14.14 20.33 -6.48
C ASP A 273 -14.93 20.43 -5.16
N PRO A 274 -14.27 20.82 -4.04
CA PRO A 274 -14.93 21.03 -2.76
C PRO A 274 -15.89 22.23 -2.83
N GLY A 275 -17.07 22.05 -2.27
CA GLY A 275 -18.05 23.12 -2.03
C GLY A 275 -17.79 23.88 -0.72
N PRO A 276 -18.67 24.82 -0.35
CA PRO A 276 -18.57 25.55 0.91
C PRO A 276 -18.54 24.62 2.12
N GLY A 277 -17.51 24.74 2.96
CA GLY A 277 -17.32 23.93 4.16
C GLY A 277 -16.77 22.52 3.91
N GLU A 278 -16.55 22.15 2.66
CA GLU A 278 -15.82 20.93 2.30
C GLU A 278 -14.32 21.24 2.14
N GLY A 279 -13.50 20.25 2.46
CA GLY A 279 -12.06 20.35 2.36
C GLY A 279 -11.42 18.98 2.47
N ASP A 280 -10.10 18.97 2.42
CA ASP A 280 -9.33 17.74 2.54
C ASP A 280 -9.55 17.07 3.90
N PHE A 281 -9.45 15.75 3.92
CA PHE A 281 -9.54 14.95 5.13
C PHE A 281 -8.15 14.87 5.75
N VAL A 282 -8.01 15.34 6.99
CA VAL A 282 -6.72 15.56 7.64
C VAL A 282 -6.66 14.73 8.91
N LEU A 283 -5.98 13.59 8.86
CA LEU A 283 -5.67 12.82 10.08
C LEU A 283 -4.54 13.53 10.80
N SER A 284 -4.87 14.18 11.90
CA SER A 284 -3.94 14.98 12.70
C SER A 284 -2.80 14.12 13.27
N VAL A 285 -1.71 14.78 13.67
CA VAL A 285 -0.61 14.11 14.40
C VAL A 285 -1.14 13.33 15.60
N GLN A 286 -2.06 13.91 16.38
CA GLN A 286 -2.67 13.25 17.53
C GLN A 286 -3.48 12.01 17.13
N GLU A 287 -4.27 12.08 16.05
CA GLU A 287 -5.01 10.91 15.55
C GLU A 287 -4.06 9.81 15.03
N LEU A 288 -2.92 10.18 14.45
CA LEU A 288 -1.87 9.24 14.02
C LEU A 288 -1.14 8.59 15.21
N GLU A 289 -0.89 9.32 16.30
CA GLU A 289 -0.38 8.77 17.55
C GLU A 289 -1.38 7.78 18.18
N ASP A 290 -2.66 8.13 18.20
CA ASP A 290 -3.73 7.28 18.72
C ASP A 290 -3.91 6.01 17.86
N TYR A 291 -3.85 6.15 16.54
CA TYR A 291 -3.77 5.06 15.57
C TYR A 291 -2.61 4.11 15.90
N ALA A 292 -1.39 4.65 16.03
CA ALA A 292 -0.22 3.84 16.35
C ALA A 292 -0.38 3.12 17.70
N ARG A 293 -0.91 3.81 18.73
CA ARG A 293 -1.21 3.19 20.03
C ARG A 293 -2.18 2.01 19.91
N ARG A 294 -3.17 2.06 19.02
CA ARG A 294 -4.11 0.94 18.78
C ARG A 294 -3.43 -0.22 18.06
N VAL A 295 -2.59 0.05 17.06
CA VAL A 295 -1.81 -0.97 16.35
C VAL A 295 -0.85 -1.68 17.31
N TRP A 296 -0.07 -0.92 18.09
CA TRP A 296 0.92 -1.47 19.02
C TRP A 296 0.32 -2.30 20.16
N ARG A 297 -0.95 -2.11 20.53
CA ARG A 297 -1.63 -3.04 21.46
C ARG A 297 -1.70 -4.46 20.90
N LYS A 298 -1.81 -4.63 19.58
CA LYS A 298 -1.87 -5.94 18.90
C LYS A 298 -0.53 -6.62 18.74
N VAL A 299 0.53 -5.98 19.22
CA VAL A 299 1.88 -6.55 19.24
C VAL A 299 2.10 -7.42 20.49
N TYR A 300 1.40 -7.13 21.58
CA TYR A 300 1.55 -7.76 22.89
C TYR A 300 0.37 -8.67 23.27
N ASP A 301 -0.71 -8.67 22.49
CA ASP A 301 -1.88 -9.56 22.59
C ASP A 301 -1.61 -10.90 21.90
#